data_AF-A0A935SBC4-F1
#
_entry.id   AF-A0A935SBC4-F1
#
_cell.length_a   1.000
_cell.length_b   1.000
_cell.length_c   1.000
_cell.angle_alpha   90.00
_cell.angle_beta   90.00
_cell.angle_gamma   90.00
#
_symmetry.space_group_name_H-M   'P 1'
#
loop_
_entity.id
_entity.type
_entity.pdbx_description
1 polymer ?
#
loop_
_entity_poly.entity_id
_entity_poly.type
_entity_poly.pdbx_seq_one_letter_code
_entity_poly.pdbx_strand_id
1 'polypeptide(L)'
;MFTTTEKIKTRYVFYTTGEFFVPKMRIALDPSIIFNLQGKSREFITGLMFKYVITDESKFTSIKKPSAISFGASYRYKDAIIPALLWQYDKYAIGFAYDVNVSQLTPASKLKGGLEIMLRYNASSGYGRNLGRTDTKASY
;
A
#
# COMPACT_ATOMS: atom_id res chain seq x y z
N MET A 1 35.80 30.02 3.68
CA MET A 1 35.06 28.89 3.08
C MET A 1 34.45 28.10 4.24
N PHE A 2 33.14 28.21 4.50
CA PHE A 2 32.50 27.52 5.63
C PHE A 2 31.92 26.20 5.14
N THR A 3 32.65 25.10 5.36
CA THR A 3 32.13 23.75 5.13
C THR A 3 31.30 23.37 6.36
N THR A 4 30.01 23.72 6.35
CA THR A 4 29.09 23.22 7.37
C THR A 4 28.89 21.73 7.12
N THR A 5 29.54 20.89 7.94
CA THR A 5 29.33 19.44 7.91
C THR A 5 27.89 19.15 8.35
N GLU A 6 26.95 19.09 7.41
CA GLU A 6 25.60 18.61 7.70
C GLU A 6 25.64 17.12 8.01
N LYS A 7 25.59 16.79 9.31
CA LYS A 7 25.51 15.41 9.78
C LYS A 7 24.08 14.89 9.57
N ILE A 8 23.87 14.06 8.56
CA ILE A 8 22.59 13.36 8.36
C ILE A 8 22.34 12.47 9.58
N LYS A 9 21.24 12.73 10.27
CA LYS A 9 20.83 11.95 11.44
C LYS A 9 20.18 10.64 10.99
N THR A 10 20.46 9.58 11.74
CA THR A 10 19.83 8.27 11.58
C THR A 10 18.30 8.40 11.57
N ARG A 11 17.66 7.70 10.62
CA ARG A 11 16.20 7.59 10.53
C ARG A 11 15.78 6.23 11.11
N TYR A 12 14.90 6.27 12.10
CA TYR A 12 14.22 5.08 12.60
C TYR A 12 12.84 5.01 11.95
N VAL A 13 12.48 3.84 11.42
CA VAL A 13 11.19 3.59 10.76
C VAL A 13 10.55 2.39 11.44
N PHE A 14 9.35 2.58 11.98
CA PHE A 14 8.49 1.50 12.42
C PHE A 14 7.35 1.37 11.43
N TYR A 15 7.18 0.18 10.86
CA TYR A 15 6.16 -0.14 9.87
C TYR A 15 5.33 -1.32 10.34
N THR A 16 4.01 -1.18 10.32
CA THR A 16 3.07 -2.26 10.61
C THR A 16 1.91 -2.22 9.65
N THR A 17 1.43 -3.40 9.26
CA THR A 17 0.29 -3.57 8.36
C THR A 17 -0.52 -4.79 8.80
N GLY A 18 -1.83 -4.73 8.64
CA GLY A 18 -2.73 -5.87 8.75
C GLY A 18 -3.38 -6.18 7.41
N GLU A 19 -3.93 -7.37 7.25
CA GLU A 19 -4.79 -7.77 6.15
C GLU A 19 -5.98 -8.53 6.76
N PHE A 20 -7.18 -8.00 6.59
CA PHE A 20 -8.41 -8.52 7.20
C PHE A 20 -9.41 -8.87 6.10
N PHE A 21 -9.65 -10.17 5.90
CA PHE A 21 -10.62 -10.66 4.94
C PHE A 21 -12.05 -10.53 5.45
N VAL A 22 -12.95 -10.03 4.61
CA VAL A 22 -14.37 -9.99 4.91
C VAL A 22 -15.00 -11.34 4.53
N PRO A 23 -15.58 -12.10 5.49
CA PRO A 23 -16.14 -13.42 5.20
C PRO A 23 -17.16 -13.39 4.07
N LYS A 24 -17.13 -14.41 3.20
CA LYS A 24 -18.00 -14.59 2.01
C LYS A 24 -17.85 -13.54 0.91
N MET A 25 -17.12 -12.44 1.14
CA MET A 25 -16.82 -11.43 0.14
C MET A 25 -15.44 -11.68 -0.49
N ARG A 26 -15.20 -11.10 -1.67
CA ARG A 26 -13.85 -11.08 -2.30
C ARG A 26 -13.08 -9.83 -1.91
N ILE A 27 -13.26 -9.36 -0.66
CA ILE A 27 -12.72 -8.09 -0.18
C ILE A 27 -11.82 -8.34 1.03
N ALA A 28 -10.70 -7.64 1.08
CA ALA A 28 -9.86 -7.52 2.26
C ALA A 28 -9.59 -6.04 2.59
N LEU A 29 -9.40 -5.76 3.87
CA LEU A 29 -9.00 -4.46 4.40
C LEU A 29 -7.55 -4.53 4.86
N ASP A 30 -6.73 -3.63 4.34
CA ASP A 30 -5.31 -3.58 4.59
C ASP A 30 -4.95 -2.26 5.30
N PRO A 31 -5.16 -2.16 6.63
CA PRO A 31 -4.72 -0.99 7.39
C PRO A 31 -3.20 -1.03 7.56
N SER A 32 -2.56 0.13 7.48
CA SER A 32 -1.12 0.28 7.69
C SER A 32 -0.79 1.52 8.50
N ILE A 33 0.29 1.42 9.26
CA ILE A 33 0.80 2.51 10.09
C ILE A 33 2.33 2.56 9.95
N ILE A 34 2.85 3.77 9.77
CA ILE A 34 4.27 4.08 9.68
C ILE A 34 4.62 5.22 10.64
N PHE A 35 5.63 5.02 11.46
CA PHE A 35 6.24 6.07 12.28
C PHE A 35 7.68 6.28 11.85
N ASN A 36 8.01 7.48 11.40
CA ASN A 36 9.38 7.89 11.08
C ASN A 36 9.91 8.86 12.13
N LEU A 37 11.12 8.60 12.61
CA LEU A 37 11.84 9.47 13.53
C LEU A 37 13.22 9.78 12.93
N GLN A 38 13.46 11.05 12.58
CA GLN A 38 14.74 11.50 12.05
C GLN A 38 15.21 12.76 12.78
N GLY A 39 16.06 12.57 13.79
CA GLY A 39 16.51 13.68 14.64
C GLY A 39 15.37 14.35 15.40
N LYS A 40 15.06 15.61 15.07
CA LYS A 40 13.90 16.34 15.62
C LYS A 40 12.63 16.16 14.78
N SER A 41 12.76 15.66 13.54
CA SER A 41 11.63 15.40 12.66
C SER A 41 10.92 14.11 13.09
N ARG A 42 9.59 14.17 13.14
CA ARG A 42 8.71 13.04 13.42
C ARG A 42 7.61 13.05 12.38
N GLU A 43 7.43 11.94 11.70
CA GLU A 43 6.35 11.77 10.74
C GLU A 43 5.50 10.58 11.15
N PHE A 44 4.20 10.74 11.05
CA PHE A 44 3.24 9.70 11.30
C PHE A 44 2.37 9.55 10.06
N ILE A 45 2.33 8.33 9.52
CA ILE A 45 1.53 7.99 8.35
C ILE A 45 0.61 6.85 8.76
N THR A 46 -0.68 7.00 8.48
CA THR A 46 -1.67 5.94 8.65
C THR A 46 -2.40 5.74 7.34
N GLY A 47 -2.70 4.52 6.94
CA GLY A 47 -3.36 4.24 5.68
C GLY A 47 -4.33 3.10 5.76
N LEU A 48 -5.25 3.06 4.81
CA LEU A 48 -6.18 1.97 4.62
C LEU A 48 -6.30 1.70 3.12
N MET A 49 -6.04 0.45 2.74
CA MET A 49 -6.27 -0.05 1.39
C MET A 49 -7.42 -1.06 1.40
N PHE A 50 -8.31 -0.94 0.43
CA PHE A 50 -9.36 -1.92 0.14
C PHE A 50 -8.88 -2.78 -1.00
N LYS A 51 -8.78 -4.08 -0.78
CA LYS A 51 -8.35 -5.06 -1.76
C LYS A 51 -9.54 -5.86 -2.25
N TYR A 52 -9.75 -5.90 -3.56
CA TYR A 52 -10.75 -6.71 -4.23
C TYR A 52 -10.05 -7.82 -5.04
N VAL A 53 -10.33 -9.08 -4.69
CA VAL A 53 -9.79 -10.25 -5.38
C VAL A 53 -10.66 -10.56 -6.59
N ILE A 54 -10.09 -10.45 -7.78
CA ILE A 54 -10.78 -10.68 -9.04
C ILE A 54 -10.82 -12.19 -9.34
N THR A 55 -9.65 -12.83 -9.29
CA THR A 55 -9.47 -14.25 -9.58
C THR A 55 -8.75 -14.94 -8.44
N ASP A 56 -9.36 -15.99 -7.90
CA ASP A 56 -8.73 -16.88 -6.92
C ASP A 56 -7.79 -17.88 -7.61
N GLU A 57 -6.68 -18.21 -6.95
CA GLU A 57 -5.76 -19.25 -7.40
C GLU A 57 -6.50 -20.60 -7.43
N SER A 58 -6.54 -21.27 -8.59
CA SER A 58 -7.08 -22.63 -8.66
C SER A 58 -6.07 -23.60 -8.08
N LYS A 59 -6.37 -24.13 -6.87
CA LYS A 59 -5.52 -25.08 -6.12
C LYS A 59 -5.07 -26.33 -6.89
N PHE A 60 -5.77 -26.70 -7.96
CA PHE A 60 -5.57 -27.99 -8.63
C PHE A 60 -4.95 -27.91 -10.04
N THR A 61 -5.01 -26.77 -10.73
CA THR A 61 -4.62 -26.75 -12.16
C THR A 61 -3.54 -25.76 -12.53
N SER A 62 -3.15 -24.79 -11.69
CA SER A 62 -2.21 -23.72 -12.08
C SER A 62 -2.59 -22.96 -13.37
N ILE A 63 -3.80 -23.16 -13.92
CA ILE A 63 -4.28 -22.54 -15.15
C ILE A 63 -4.74 -21.10 -14.90
N LYS A 64 -5.29 -20.83 -13.71
CA LYS A 64 -5.79 -19.49 -13.34
C LYS A 64 -4.78 -18.75 -12.48
N LYS A 65 -4.18 -17.72 -13.06
CA LYS A 65 -3.30 -16.78 -12.35
C LYS A 65 -4.15 -15.86 -11.46
N PRO A 66 -3.84 -15.76 -10.16
CA PRO A 66 -4.60 -14.91 -9.26
C PRO A 66 -4.42 -13.43 -9.62
N SER A 67 -5.47 -12.65 -9.44
CA SER A 67 -5.43 -11.22 -9.68
C SER A 67 -6.27 -10.46 -8.67
N ALA A 68 -5.78 -9.29 -8.28
CA ALA A 68 -6.45 -8.42 -7.32
C ALA A 68 -6.21 -6.94 -7.69
N ILE A 69 -7.17 -6.10 -7.35
CA ILE A 69 -7.02 -4.65 -7.40
C ILE A 69 -7.19 -4.12 -5.99
N SER A 70 -6.30 -3.24 -5.56
CA SER A 70 -6.40 -2.54 -4.28
C SER A 70 -6.45 -1.05 -4.52
N PHE A 71 -7.26 -0.34 -3.75
CA PHE A 71 -7.35 1.11 -3.79
C PHE A 71 -7.55 1.65 -2.38
N GLY A 72 -7.10 2.85 -2.13
CA GLY A 72 -7.20 3.44 -0.80
C GLY A 72 -6.37 4.69 -0.69
N ALA A 73 -6.08 5.09 0.54
CA ALA A 73 -5.25 6.26 0.78
C ALA A 73 -4.45 6.11 2.07
N SER A 74 -3.31 6.79 2.11
CA SER A 74 -2.53 7.02 3.31
C SER A 74 -2.57 8.49 3.68
N TYR A 75 -2.71 8.80 4.96
CA TYR A 75 -2.66 10.15 5.49
C TYR A 75 -1.35 10.36 6.25
N ARG A 76 -0.54 11.30 5.78
CA ARG A 76 0.65 11.81 6.47
C ARG A 76 0.22 12.98 7.34
N TYR A 77 0.27 12.77 8.65
CA TYR A 77 -0.30 13.69 9.63
C TYR A 77 0.23 15.13 9.45
N LYS A 78 -0.71 16.07 9.26
CA LYS A 78 -0.46 17.52 9.04
C LYS A 78 0.33 17.88 7.77
N ASP A 79 0.53 16.95 6.85
CA ASP A 79 1.28 17.21 5.62
C ASP A 79 0.45 16.93 4.37
N ALA A 80 0.04 15.67 4.17
CA ALA A 80 -0.54 15.25 2.90
C ALA A 80 -1.47 14.02 2.99
N ILE A 81 -2.35 13.88 1.99
CA ILE A 81 -3.14 12.67 1.73
C ILE A 81 -2.61 12.03 0.45
N ILE A 82 -2.38 10.73 0.49
CA ILE A 82 -1.74 9.94 -0.56
C ILE A 82 -2.73 8.88 -1.04
N PRO A 83 -3.66 9.20 -1.95
CA PRO A 83 -4.43 8.18 -2.66
C PRO A 83 -3.50 7.23 -3.41
N ALA A 84 -3.85 5.95 -3.41
CA ALA A 84 -3.10 4.89 -4.07
C ALA A 84 -4.01 3.86 -4.73
N LEU A 85 -3.55 3.33 -5.85
CA LEU A 85 -4.12 2.21 -6.57
C LEU A 85 -3.03 1.18 -6.83
N LEU A 86 -3.33 -0.09 -6.62
CA LEU A 86 -2.40 -1.20 -6.79
C LEU A 86 -3.10 -2.32 -7.55
N TRP A 87 -2.63 -2.62 -8.75
CA TRP A 87 -3.05 -3.79 -9.47
C TRP A 87 -2.03 -4.90 -9.32
N GLN A 88 -2.46 -6.07 -8.87
CA GLN A 88 -1.63 -7.25 -8.75
C GLN A 88 -2.11 -8.36 -9.68
N TYR A 89 -1.16 -8.93 -10.40
CA TYR A 89 -1.35 -10.07 -11.29
C TYR A 89 -0.25 -11.10 -11.03
N ASP A 90 -0.63 -12.26 -10.50
CA ASP A 90 0.28 -13.34 -10.11
C ASP A 90 1.36 -12.82 -9.14
N LYS A 91 2.63 -12.81 -9.58
CA LYS A 91 3.79 -12.34 -8.82
C LYS A 91 4.09 -10.86 -9.01
N TYR A 92 3.48 -10.21 -9.98
CA TYR A 92 3.75 -8.82 -10.33
C TYR A 92 2.66 -7.92 -9.77
N ALA A 93 3.03 -6.74 -9.29
CA ALA A 93 2.08 -5.69 -8.98
C ALA A 93 2.58 -4.34 -9.47
N ILE A 94 1.68 -3.56 -10.04
CA ILE A 94 1.91 -2.20 -10.50
C ILE A 94 1.03 -1.28 -9.67
N GLY A 95 1.65 -0.30 -9.02
CA GLY A 95 0.99 0.69 -8.18
C GLY A 95 1.14 2.10 -8.71
N PHE A 96 0.15 2.92 -8.41
CA PHE A 96 0.14 4.36 -8.65
C PHE A 96 -0.24 5.04 -7.34
N ALA A 97 0.47 6.10 -6.99
CA ALA A 97 0.13 6.94 -5.85
C ALA A 97 0.29 8.41 -6.23
N TYR A 98 -0.41 9.29 -5.53
CA TYR A 98 -0.32 10.73 -5.77
C TYR A 98 -0.29 11.47 -4.44
N ASP A 99 0.75 12.26 -4.18
CA ASP A 99 0.92 12.94 -2.88
C ASP A 99 0.19 14.30 -2.85
N VAL A 100 -1.02 14.38 -2.27
CA VAL A 100 -1.79 15.63 -2.19
C VAL A 100 -1.47 16.37 -0.89
N ASN A 101 -0.65 17.42 -0.98
CA ASN A 101 -0.34 18.30 0.15
C ASN A 101 -1.60 19.01 0.66
N VAL A 102 -1.88 18.92 1.96
CA VAL A 102 -3.03 19.54 2.64
C VAL A 102 -2.65 20.66 3.61
N SER A 103 -1.35 20.94 3.81
CA SER A 103 -0.89 21.97 4.75
C SER A 103 -1.17 23.41 4.27
N GLN A 104 -1.65 24.26 5.18
CA GLN A 104 -2.11 25.64 4.90
C GLN A 104 -0.98 26.68 4.73
N LEU A 105 0.29 26.29 4.82
CA LEU A 105 1.42 27.23 4.99
C LEU A 105 2.17 27.62 3.71
N THR A 106 1.66 27.30 2.51
CA THR A 106 2.18 27.90 1.28
C THR A 106 1.08 28.04 0.22
N PRO A 107 0.56 29.25 -0.05
CA PRO A 107 -0.32 29.52 -1.19
C PRO A 107 0.45 29.50 -2.54
N ALA A 108 1.60 28.83 -2.60
CA ALA A 108 2.47 28.72 -3.78
C ALA A 108 2.46 27.32 -4.40
N SER A 109 2.12 26.28 -3.64
CA SER A 109 2.12 24.88 -4.08
C SER A 109 0.68 24.38 -4.27
N LYS A 110 0.01 24.89 -5.32
CA LYS A 110 -1.36 24.55 -5.77
C LYS A 110 -1.65 23.04 -5.88
N LEU A 111 -1.85 22.30 -4.79
CA LEU A 111 -2.15 20.85 -4.82
C LEU A 111 -1.17 20.04 -5.70
N LYS A 112 0.04 20.56 -5.93
CA LYS A 112 1.01 19.98 -6.86
C LYS A 112 1.72 18.83 -6.17
N GLY A 113 1.02 17.70 -6.13
CA GLY A 113 1.60 16.42 -5.77
C GLY A 113 2.50 15.85 -6.85
N GLY A 114 3.37 14.92 -6.45
CA GLY A 114 4.11 14.05 -7.36
C GLY A 114 3.29 12.80 -7.67
N LEU A 115 3.20 12.44 -8.96
CA LEU A 115 2.76 11.11 -9.36
C LEU A 115 3.88 10.13 -9.10
N GLU A 116 3.58 9.09 -8.35
CA GLU A 116 4.49 7.99 -8.05
C GLU A 116 4.00 6.70 -8.71
N ILE A 117 4.94 5.93 -9.24
CA ILE A 117 4.69 4.63 -9.86
C ILE A 117 5.52 3.59 -9.12
N MET A 118 4.90 2.49 -8.75
CA MET A 118 5.54 1.37 -8.06
C MET A 118 5.47 0.11 -8.93
N LEU A 119 6.58 -0.61 -9.00
CA LEU A 119 6.61 -1.98 -9.48
C LEU A 119 7.05 -2.88 -8.33
N ARG A 120 6.26 -3.92 -8.04
CA ARG A 120 6.55 -4.91 -7.01
C ARG A 120 6.58 -6.30 -7.62
N TYR A 121 7.60 -7.06 -7.26
CA TYR A 121 7.68 -8.49 -7.54
C TYR A 121 7.62 -9.27 -6.23
N ASN A 122 6.69 -10.22 -6.14
CA ASN A 122 6.53 -11.09 -4.99
C ASN A 122 7.11 -12.48 -5.32
N ALA A 123 7.98 -13.01 -4.46
CA ALA A 123 8.59 -14.33 -4.65
C ALA A 123 7.55 -15.47 -4.74
N SER A 124 6.43 -15.31 -4.05
CA SER A 124 5.21 -16.11 -4.18
C SER A 124 4.04 -15.18 -4.45
N SER A 125 3.04 -15.63 -5.22
CA SER A 125 1.85 -14.80 -5.46
C SER A 125 1.20 -14.37 -4.15
N GLY A 126 1.21 -15.23 -3.11
CA GLY A 126 0.73 -14.89 -1.77
C GLY A 126 -0.79 -14.76 -1.65
N TYR A 127 -1.53 -14.81 -2.76
CA TYR A 127 -2.99 -14.74 -2.82
C TYR A 127 -3.54 -16.08 -3.33
N GLY A 128 -4.60 -16.59 -2.70
CA GLY A 128 -5.21 -17.89 -3.06
C GLY A 128 -5.06 -19.00 -2.02
N ARG A 129 -4.30 -18.80 -0.95
CA ARG A 129 -4.30 -19.71 0.21
C ARG A 129 -5.52 -19.45 1.08
N ASN A 130 -6.67 -20.00 0.67
CA ASN A 130 -7.94 -20.02 1.41
C ASN A 130 -8.25 -18.69 2.14
N LEU A 131 -8.76 -17.71 1.39
CA LEU A 131 -9.19 -16.37 1.85
C LEU A 131 -10.43 -16.41 2.75
N GLY A 132 -10.48 -17.31 3.74
CA GLY A 132 -11.62 -17.51 4.64
C GLY A 132 -12.90 -18.02 3.95
N ARG A 133 -12.86 -18.40 2.67
CA ARG A 133 -13.97 -19.09 2.01
C ARG A 133 -13.95 -20.57 2.39
N THR A 134 -14.92 -21.01 3.19
CA THR A 134 -15.31 -22.42 3.35
C THR A 134 -16.12 -22.92 2.14
N ASP A 135 -15.94 -22.32 0.97
CA ASP A 135 -16.59 -22.79 -0.26
C ASP A 135 -15.68 -23.85 -0.89
N THR A 136 -15.81 -25.07 -0.40
CA THR A 136 -15.21 -26.31 -0.92
C THR A 136 -15.80 -26.71 -2.28
N LYS A 137 -16.14 -25.75 -3.15
CA LYS A 137 -16.59 -26.05 -4.51
C LYS A 137 -15.49 -25.71 -5.49
N ALA A 138 -14.89 -26.75 -6.03
CA ALA A 138 -14.04 -26.67 -7.21
C ALA A 138 -14.78 -25.87 -8.28
N SER A 139 -14.18 -24.77 -8.73
CA SER A 139 -14.63 -24.11 -9.95
C SER A 139 -14.18 -25.00 -11.10
N TYR A 140 -15.11 -25.84 -11.59
CA TYR A 140 -14.96 -26.60 -12.83
C TYR A 140 -14.79 -25.65 -14.02
#